data_AF-A0A9Q1MPR3-F1
#
_entry.id   AF-A0A9Q1MPR3-F1
#
_cell.length_a   1.000
_cell.length_b   1.000
_cell.length_c   1.000
_cell.angle_alpha   90.00
_cell.angle_beta   90.00
_cell.angle_gamma   90.00
#
_symmetry.space_group_name_H-M   'P 1'
#
loop_
_entity.id
_entity.type
_entity.pdbx_description
1 polymer ?
#
loop_
_entity_poly.entity_id
_entity_poly.type
_entity_poly.pdbx_seq_one_letter_code
_entity_poly.pdbx_strand_id
1 'polypeptide(L)'
;MAGKSDHTHLVIKYAVVSRLVLISLILLWRSLLSPYDTSASINPSCLSSINGSDSGSNSKSGLPPVRLLRLASAIEDSIVWDSVYFVRIAQCGYEYEQTYAFLPLLPVCISLLSRTVFSPLIPFIGQRAVLGLSGYVLNNLAFVLAAFYLYRLSAIILKDSELALRASILFCLNPASIFYSSIYTESMYALCSIGGLYYLMRGSNNIATLWLALSGFARSNGVLNAGYICFQTMHRSYKAAFVRKHAGVTVLVLLSGAFRSLFIIFPFIAFQAYGYYNMCVGGTSDEMRPWCKARLPLLYNYIQSRYWGVGFLKYFQVKQIPNFVLASPILSLALCTIIHYVKLWPEVFVSLGFRASSPKKEPVGSSIPLGRSAGSKNVGFPSENRSDAGQGDSLRRRKPAVREENYVVQPSEDEASENSGIKPVIVVPFILHLVFMAATAFFVMHVQVSTRFLSASPPLYWFGSYVMASPCLSKRWGYIIWTYCAAYILLGSLLFSNFYPFT
;
A
#
# COMPACT_ATOMS: atom_id res chain seq x y z
N MET A 1 23.87 14.96 -8.65
CA MET A 1 23.36 13.57 -8.66
C MET A 1 23.77 12.74 -7.43
N ALA A 2 24.85 13.08 -6.71
CA ALA A 2 25.34 12.32 -5.55
C ALA A 2 24.31 12.15 -4.39
N GLY A 3 23.57 13.20 -4.00
CA GLY A 3 22.64 13.13 -2.84
C GLY A 3 21.40 12.23 -3.03
N LYS A 4 20.92 12.02 -4.26
CA LYS A 4 19.71 11.19 -4.52
C LYS A 4 19.99 9.69 -4.39
N SER A 5 21.21 9.26 -4.72
CA SER A 5 21.64 7.86 -4.58
C SER A 5 21.75 7.49 -3.10
N ASP A 6 22.33 8.39 -2.30
CA ASP A 6 22.57 8.17 -0.88
C ASP A 6 21.28 8.05 -0.07
N HIS A 7 20.31 8.94 -0.30
CA HIS A 7 19.00 8.86 0.37
C HIS A 7 18.24 7.56 0.04
N THR A 8 18.38 7.05 -1.19
CA THR A 8 17.73 5.79 -1.57
C THR A 8 18.30 4.62 -0.77
N HIS A 9 19.63 4.56 -0.66
CA HIS A 9 20.32 3.54 0.13
C HIS A 9 19.95 3.65 1.61
N LEU A 10 19.85 4.86 2.14
CA LEU A 10 19.43 5.11 3.51
C LEU A 10 18.01 4.60 3.79
N VAL A 11 17.04 4.86 2.90
CA VAL A 11 15.66 4.35 3.05
C VAL A 11 15.64 2.82 3.07
N ILE A 12 16.36 2.16 2.16
CA ILE A 12 16.44 0.70 2.13
C ILE A 12 17.06 0.17 3.42
N LYS A 13 18.12 0.81 3.91
CA LYS A 13 18.76 0.45 5.19
C LYS A 13 17.77 0.55 6.35
N TYR A 14 17.04 1.67 6.49
CA TYR A 14 16.02 1.82 7.54
C TYR A 14 14.89 0.79 7.41
N ALA A 15 14.43 0.52 6.19
CA ALA A 15 13.40 -0.47 5.94
C ALA A 15 13.87 -1.86 6.40
N VAL A 16 15.04 -2.32 5.95
CA VAL A 16 15.60 -3.63 6.34
C VAL A 16 15.83 -3.71 7.85
N VAL A 17 16.48 -2.71 8.45
CA VAL A 17 16.73 -2.68 9.90
C VAL A 17 15.43 -2.71 10.68
N SER A 18 14.41 -1.94 10.28
CA SER A 18 13.11 -1.96 10.96
C SER A 18 12.46 -3.35 10.95
N ARG A 19 12.58 -4.09 9.83
CA ARG A 19 12.03 -5.44 9.70
C ARG A 19 12.78 -6.44 10.57
N LEU A 20 14.12 -6.38 10.55
CA LEU A 20 14.97 -7.23 11.40
C LEU A 20 14.72 -6.99 12.89
N VAL A 21 14.56 -5.74 13.31
CA VAL A 21 14.21 -5.39 14.69
C VAL A 21 12.86 -5.99 15.07
N LEU A 22 11.83 -5.84 14.24
CA LEU A 22 10.51 -6.41 14.52
C LEU A 22 10.51 -7.94 14.58
N ILE A 23 11.18 -8.61 13.64
CA ILE A 23 11.31 -10.08 13.66
C ILE A 23 12.05 -10.51 14.93
N SER A 24 13.12 -9.80 15.30
CA SER A 24 13.87 -10.09 16.54
C SER A 24 13.01 -9.90 17.79
N LEU A 25 12.19 -8.84 17.83
CA LEU A 25 11.23 -8.60 18.92
C LEU A 25 10.17 -9.71 18.99
N ILE A 26 9.59 -10.11 17.86
CA ILE A 26 8.63 -11.23 17.80
C ILE A 26 9.26 -12.48 18.42
N LEU A 27 10.46 -12.86 17.98
CA LEU A 27 11.17 -14.04 18.49
C LEU A 27 11.51 -13.91 19.98
N LEU A 28 11.96 -12.73 20.43
CA LEU A 28 12.26 -12.44 21.82
C LEU A 28 11.01 -12.58 22.70
N TRP A 29 9.88 -12.01 22.29
CA TRP A 29 8.67 -12.08 23.10
C TRP A 29 8.09 -13.49 23.17
N ARG A 30 8.17 -14.27 22.09
CA ARG A 30 7.75 -15.69 22.09
C ARG A 30 8.67 -16.57 22.93
N SER A 31 9.95 -16.21 23.10
CA SER A 31 10.86 -16.98 23.95
C SER A 31 10.72 -16.66 25.43
N LEU A 32 10.25 -15.45 25.77
CA LEU A 32 10.07 -15.01 27.16
C LEU A 32 8.68 -15.29 27.72
N LEU A 33 7.64 -15.34 26.88
CA LEU A 33 6.24 -15.40 27.30
C LEU A 33 5.48 -16.54 26.62
N SER A 34 4.53 -17.11 27.37
CA SER A 34 3.56 -18.05 26.82
C SER A 34 2.43 -17.30 26.09
N PRO A 35 1.91 -17.82 24.96
CA PRO A 35 0.77 -17.21 24.29
C PRO A 35 -0.46 -17.23 25.19
N TYR A 36 -1.24 -16.15 25.14
CA TYR A 36 -2.55 -16.08 25.79
C TYR A 36 -3.55 -17.07 25.19
N ASP A 37 -3.49 -17.30 23.88
CA ASP A 37 -4.35 -18.22 23.14
C ASP A 37 -3.51 -19.21 22.33
N THR A 38 -3.82 -20.50 22.45
CA THR A 38 -3.16 -21.60 21.72
C THR A 38 -3.91 -22.01 20.46
N SER A 39 -5.01 -21.35 20.09
CA SER A 39 -5.83 -21.69 18.91
C SER A 39 -5.02 -21.75 17.61
N ALA A 40 -3.95 -20.95 17.48
CA ALA A 40 -3.02 -21.00 16.34
C ALA A 40 -2.29 -22.34 16.13
N SER A 41 -2.11 -23.14 17.19
CA SER A 41 -1.44 -24.44 17.10
C SER A 41 -2.36 -25.52 16.51
N ILE A 42 -3.66 -25.26 16.44
CA ILE A 42 -4.64 -26.19 15.89
C ILE A 42 -4.49 -26.22 14.35
N ASN A 43 -4.06 -27.37 13.83
CA ASN A 43 -3.83 -27.57 12.40
C ASN A 43 -4.48 -28.88 11.90
N PRO A 44 -5.80 -28.90 11.67
CA PRO A 44 -6.49 -30.08 11.15
C PRO A 44 -6.09 -30.34 9.69
N SER A 45 -6.31 -31.56 9.20
CA SER A 45 -6.11 -31.93 7.80
C SER A 45 -7.02 -31.14 6.86
N CYS A 46 -6.56 -30.94 5.62
CA CYS A 46 -7.37 -30.32 4.58
C CYS A 46 -8.58 -31.21 4.24
N LEU A 47 -9.75 -30.61 4.00
CA LEU A 47 -11.00 -31.29 3.66
C LEU A 47 -10.88 -32.12 2.37
N SER A 48 -10.10 -31.64 1.39
CA SER A 48 -9.82 -32.37 0.16
C SER A 48 -9.13 -33.72 0.38
N SER A 49 -8.35 -33.85 1.47
CA SER A 49 -7.72 -35.12 1.85
C SER A 49 -8.70 -36.09 2.52
N ILE A 50 -9.75 -35.58 3.16
CA ILE A 50 -10.76 -36.38 3.84
C ILE A 50 -11.71 -36.98 2.80
N ASN A 51 -12.17 -36.18 1.83
CA ASN A 51 -13.08 -36.66 0.78
C ASN A 51 -12.42 -37.62 -0.23
N GLY A 52 -11.09 -37.66 -0.29
CA GLY A 52 -10.33 -38.61 -1.12
C GLY A 52 -10.01 -39.94 -0.44
N SER A 53 -10.35 -40.12 0.84
CA SER A 53 -9.96 -41.28 1.66
C SER A 53 -11.15 -42.11 2.14
N ASP A 54 -12.08 -42.42 1.24
CA ASP A 54 -13.07 -43.52 1.41
C ASP A 54 -12.49 -44.91 1.09
N SER A 55 -11.16 -45.04 1.08
CA SER A 55 -10.50 -46.35 1.14
C SER A 55 -9.41 -46.29 2.20
N GLY A 56 -9.58 -47.15 3.22
CA GLY A 56 -8.81 -47.11 4.45
C GLY A 56 -7.30 -47.15 4.24
N SER A 57 -6.62 -46.17 4.83
CA SER A 57 -5.40 -46.43 5.58
C SER A 57 -5.16 -45.24 6.50
N ASN A 58 -5.14 -45.50 7.81
CA ASN A 58 -4.43 -44.68 8.79
C ASN A 58 -2.93 -44.80 8.47
N SER A 59 -2.48 -44.16 7.40
CA SER A 59 -1.08 -43.97 7.10
C SER A 59 -0.62 -42.65 7.73
N LYS A 60 -0.36 -42.70 9.05
CA LYS A 60 0.79 -41.94 9.59
C LYS A 60 2.07 -42.60 9.02
N SER A 61 2.24 -42.60 7.71
CA SER A 61 3.45 -43.08 7.05
C SER A 61 4.54 -42.04 7.25
N GLY A 62 5.63 -42.47 7.88
CA GLY A 62 6.76 -41.67 8.36
C GLY A 62 7.11 -40.45 7.52
N LEU A 63 6.76 -39.27 8.03
CA LEU A 63 7.54 -38.08 7.72
C LEU A 63 8.90 -38.25 8.41
N PRO A 64 10.04 -38.10 7.71
CA PRO A 64 11.34 -38.17 8.36
C PRO A 64 11.40 -37.19 9.54
N PRO A 65 12.08 -37.54 10.64
CA PRO A 65 12.20 -36.65 11.77
C PRO A 65 12.81 -35.32 11.30
N VAL A 66 12.05 -34.24 11.51
CA VAL A 66 12.42 -32.87 11.16
C VAL A 66 13.75 -32.55 11.87
N ARG A 67 14.82 -32.36 11.09
CA ARG A 67 16.18 -32.19 11.64
C ARG A 67 16.33 -30.91 12.48
N LEU A 68 15.56 -29.86 12.16
CA LEU A 68 15.62 -28.56 12.81
C LEU A 68 14.32 -28.25 13.58
N LEU A 69 13.93 -29.15 14.49
CA LEU A 69 12.67 -29.06 15.23
C LEU A 69 12.46 -27.72 15.96
N ARG A 70 13.52 -27.16 16.59
CA ARG A 70 13.42 -25.87 17.29
C ARG A 70 13.11 -24.70 16.36
N LEU A 71 13.72 -24.69 15.17
CA LEU A 71 13.47 -23.66 14.17
C LEU A 71 12.07 -23.81 13.56
N ALA A 72 11.66 -25.05 13.28
CA ALA A 72 10.32 -25.36 12.83
C ALA A 72 9.26 -24.86 13.82
N SER A 73 9.39 -25.24 15.11
CA SER A 73 8.49 -24.78 16.18
C SER A 73 8.46 -23.26 16.26
N ALA A 74 9.62 -22.59 16.30
CA ALA A 74 9.67 -21.13 16.40
C ALA A 74 8.93 -20.42 15.25
N ILE A 75 9.04 -20.95 14.02
CA ILE A 75 8.32 -20.40 12.87
C ILE A 75 6.82 -20.70 12.98
N GLU A 76 6.43 -21.93 13.31
CA GLU A 76 5.01 -22.31 13.43
C GLU A 76 4.32 -21.56 14.57
N ASP A 77 4.99 -21.40 15.70
CA ASP A 77 4.53 -20.60 16.84
C ASP A 77 4.38 -19.13 16.46
N SER A 78 5.09 -18.62 15.46
CA SER A 78 4.92 -17.24 15.00
C SER A 78 3.71 -17.03 14.07
N ILE A 79 3.00 -18.10 13.67
CA ILE A 79 1.79 -18.04 12.83
C ILE A 79 0.58 -17.76 13.73
N VAL A 80 0.37 -16.48 14.03
CA VAL A 80 -0.67 -16.01 14.96
C VAL A 80 -1.74 -15.18 14.25
N TRP A 81 -2.91 -15.01 14.86
CA TRP A 81 -4.01 -14.19 14.32
C TRP A 81 -4.39 -14.52 12.87
N ASP A 82 -4.51 -13.51 12.00
CA ASP A 82 -4.95 -13.67 10.62
C ASP A 82 -3.95 -14.50 9.78
N SER A 83 -2.69 -14.63 10.23
CA SER A 83 -1.68 -15.46 9.58
C SER A 83 -2.08 -16.93 9.49
N VAL A 84 -2.89 -17.42 10.44
CA VAL A 84 -3.42 -18.78 10.42
C VAL A 84 -4.28 -19.01 9.18
N TYR A 85 -5.12 -18.04 8.80
CA TYR A 85 -5.94 -18.14 7.60
C TYR A 85 -5.10 -18.08 6.33
N PHE A 86 -4.13 -17.17 6.24
CA PHE A 86 -3.27 -17.06 5.04
C PHE A 86 -2.45 -18.33 4.79
N VAL A 87 -1.86 -18.91 5.84
CA VAL A 87 -1.10 -20.17 5.74
C VAL A 87 -2.02 -21.32 5.40
N ARG A 88 -3.22 -21.40 6.02
CA ARG A 88 -4.20 -22.46 5.71
C ARG A 88 -4.69 -22.38 4.27
N ILE A 89 -5.01 -21.19 3.76
CA ILE A 89 -5.43 -21.01 2.37
C ILE A 89 -4.30 -21.41 1.41
N ALA A 90 -3.05 -21.07 1.73
CA ALA A 90 -1.90 -21.46 0.91
C ALA A 90 -1.68 -22.99 0.88
N GLN A 91 -2.06 -23.69 1.96
CA GLN A 91 -1.95 -25.14 2.10
C GLN A 91 -3.13 -25.89 1.47
N CYS A 92 -4.36 -25.53 1.86
CA CYS A 92 -5.59 -26.28 1.60
C CYS A 92 -6.53 -25.61 0.59
N GLY A 93 -6.27 -24.36 0.20
CA GLY A 93 -7.21 -23.56 -0.60
C GLY A 93 -8.34 -22.96 0.24
N TYR A 94 -9.37 -22.46 -0.43
CA TYR A 94 -10.52 -21.81 0.20
C TYR A 94 -11.58 -22.84 0.61
N GLU A 95 -11.46 -23.34 1.84
CA GLU A 95 -12.33 -24.41 2.37
C GLU A 95 -13.61 -23.91 3.01
N TYR A 96 -13.56 -22.75 3.69
CA TYR A 96 -14.68 -22.24 4.48
C TYR A 96 -15.12 -20.87 4.01
N GLU A 97 -16.41 -20.56 4.18
CA GLU A 97 -17.02 -19.29 3.78
C GLU A 97 -16.25 -18.06 4.31
N GLN A 98 -15.89 -18.06 5.61
CA GLN A 98 -15.15 -16.97 6.23
C GLN A 98 -13.75 -16.74 5.63
N THR A 99 -13.14 -17.75 5.00
CA THR A 99 -11.79 -17.61 4.42
C THR A 99 -11.77 -16.68 3.20
N TYR A 100 -12.91 -16.47 2.54
CA TYR A 100 -13.03 -15.51 1.43
C TYR A 100 -12.96 -14.04 1.87
N ALA A 101 -12.87 -13.74 3.18
CA ALA A 101 -12.44 -12.42 3.64
C ALA A 101 -10.96 -12.13 3.31
N PHE A 102 -10.15 -13.17 3.14
CA PHE A 102 -8.71 -13.09 2.89
C PHE A 102 -8.44 -13.28 1.39
N LEU A 103 -8.13 -12.17 0.70
CA LEU A 103 -7.97 -12.16 -0.75
C LEU A 103 -6.70 -12.93 -1.22
N PRO A 104 -6.66 -13.38 -2.48
CA PRO A 104 -5.81 -14.51 -2.87
C PRO A 104 -4.33 -14.18 -3.13
N LEU A 105 -3.93 -12.91 -3.29
CA LEU A 105 -2.57 -12.60 -3.73
C LEU A 105 -1.50 -13.17 -2.79
N LEU A 106 -1.64 -12.92 -1.48
CA LEU A 106 -0.66 -13.39 -0.49
C LEU A 106 -0.65 -14.92 -0.37
N PRO A 107 -1.78 -15.62 -0.16
CA PRO A 107 -1.80 -17.08 -0.10
C PRO A 107 -1.24 -17.76 -1.36
N VAL A 108 -1.55 -17.23 -2.56
CA VAL A 108 -1.03 -17.78 -3.82
C VAL A 108 0.49 -17.62 -3.89
N CYS A 109 1.01 -16.45 -3.53
CA CYS A 109 2.46 -16.24 -3.49
C CYS A 109 3.16 -17.12 -2.44
N ILE A 110 2.56 -17.30 -1.25
CA ILE A 110 3.08 -18.21 -0.22
C ILE A 110 3.13 -19.65 -0.75
N SER A 111 2.04 -20.11 -1.37
CA SER A 111 1.95 -21.45 -1.94
C SER A 111 3.00 -21.67 -3.05
N LEU A 112 3.13 -20.70 -3.97
CA LEU A 112 4.11 -20.76 -5.06
C LEU A 112 5.55 -20.80 -4.51
N LEU A 113 5.89 -19.90 -3.58
CA LEU A 113 7.24 -19.79 -3.03
C LEU A 113 7.62 -21.04 -2.23
N SER A 114 6.69 -21.56 -1.43
CA SER A 114 6.90 -22.79 -0.64
C SER A 114 7.11 -24.04 -1.50
N ARG A 115 6.38 -24.16 -2.62
CA ARG A 115 6.46 -25.33 -3.52
C ARG A 115 7.59 -25.26 -4.54
N THR A 116 8.21 -24.09 -4.70
CA THR A 116 9.31 -23.87 -5.65
C THR A 116 10.63 -23.61 -4.89
N VAL A 117 10.92 -22.35 -4.57
CA VAL A 117 12.21 -21.90 -4.01
C VAL A 117 12.50 -22.54 -2.65
N PHE A 118 11.50 -22.66 -1.77
CA PHE A 118 11.69 -23.22 -0.43
C PHE A 118 11.28 -24.69 -0.30
N SER A 119 10.94 -25.36 -1.40
CA SER A 119 10.64 -26.79 -1.41
C SER A 119 11.77 -27.66 -0.82
N PRO A 120 13.07 -27.37 -1.10
CA PRO A 120 14.17 -28.13 -0.50
C PRO A 120 14.25 -28.06 1.03
N LEU A 121 13.59 -27.09 1.69
CA LEU A 121 13.59 -26.95 3.15
C LEU A 121 12.51 -27.82 3.82
N ILE A 122 11.54 -28.34 3.07
CA ILE A 122 10.42 -29.12 3.61
C ILE A 122 10.89 -30.32 4.45
N PRO A 123 11.90 -31.12 4.04
CA PRO A 123 12.38 -32.24 4.86
C PRO A 123 13.06 -31.81 6.17
N PHE A 124 13.50 -30.54 6.28
CA PHE A 124 14.30 -30.05 7.40
C PHE A 124 13.49 -29.35 8.48
N ILE A 125 12.47 -28.59 8.09
CA ILE A 125 11.64 -27.78 9.01
C ILE A 125 10.14 -28.12 8.92
N GLY A 126 9.71 -28.96 7.97
CA GLY A 126 8.31 -29.31 7.76
C GLY A 126 7.54 -28.32 6.88
N GLN A 127 6.44 -28.81 6.28
CA GLN A 127 5.66 -28.04 5.29
C GLN A 127 5.04 -26.76 5.86
N ARG A 128 4.49 -26.82 7.08
CA ARG A 128 3.81 -25.67 7.70
C ARG A 128 4.83 -24.57 8.05
N ALA A 129 5.98 -24.92 8.62
CA ALA A 129 7.07 -23.97 8.82
C ALA A 129 7.57 -23.35 7.52
N VAL A 130 7.70 -24.12 6.42
CA VAL A 130 8.08 -23.56 5.10
C VAL A 130 7.05 -22.55 4.60
N LEU A 131 5.75 -22.82 4.75
CA LEU A 131 4.69 -21.85 4.40
C LEU A 131 4.79 -20.58 5.27
N GLY A 132 5.01 -20.73 6.57
CA GLY A 132 5.23 -19.62 7.49
C GLY A 132 6.42 -18.76 7.07
N LEU A 133 7.58 -19.39 6.84
CA LEU A 133 8.81 -18.74 6.34
C LEU A 133 8.57 -18.00 5.02
N SER A 134 7.85 -18.63 4.08
CA SER A 134 7.48 -18.00 2.80
C SER A 134 6.69 -16.72 3.03
N GLY A 135 5.71 -16.74 3.94
CA GLY A 135 4.92 -15.58 4.32
C GLY A 135 5.77 -14.43 4.89
N TYR A 136 6.68 -14.73 5.82
CA TYR A 136 7.57 -13.72 6.40
C TYR A 136 8.51 -13.11 5.34
N VAL A 137 9.13 -13.94 4.50
CA VAL A 137 10.05 -13.46 3.44
C VAL A 137 9.29 -12.56 2.46
N LEU A 138 8.13 -13.00 1.97
CA LEU A 138 7.32 -12.22 1.04
C LEU A 138 6.88 -10.88 1.63
N ASN A 139 6.35 -10.89 2.86
CA ASN A 139 5.79 -9.66 3.43
C ASN A 139 6.88 -8.63 3.76
N ASN A 140 8.02 -9.06 4.30
CA ASN A 140 9.13 -8.15 4.63
C ASN A 140 9.85 -7.65 3.37
N LEU A 141 10.03 -8.49 2.34
CA LEU A 141 10.56 -8.04 1.05
C LEU A 141 9.61 -7.03 0.39
N ALA A 142 8.31 -7.32 0.39
CA ALA A 142 7.31 -6.41 -0.14
C ALA A 142 7.33 -5.06 0.59
N PHE A 143 7.53 -5.04 1.90
CA PHE A 143 7.63 -3.81 2.67
C PHE A 143 8.85 -2.97 2.29
N VAL A 144 10.03 -3.59 2.15
CA VAL A 144 11.26 -2.88 1.75
C VAL A 144 11.08 -2.25 0.37
N LEU A 145 10.47 -2.97 -0.57
CA LEU A 145 10.15 -2.43 -1.89
C LEU A 145 9.09 -1.32 -1.82
N ALA A 146 8.07 -1.46 -0.96
CA ALA A 146 7.06 -0.42 -0.75
C ALA A 146 7.68 0.88 -0.20
N ALA A 147 8.61 0.78 0.76
CA ALA A 147 9.34 1.92 1.30
C ALA A 147 10.20 2.62 0.24
N PHE A 148 10.87 1.83 -0.62
CA PHE A 148 11.59 2.35 -1.78
C PHE A 148 10.67 3.13 -2.74
N TYR A 149 9.53 2.54 -3.13
CA TYR A 149 8.58 3.21 -4.02
C TYR A 149 7.94 4.43 -3.36
N LEU A 150 7.69 4.40 -2.05
CA LEU A 150 7.19 5.55 -1.31
C LEU A 150 8.18 6.71 -1.37
N TYR A 151 9.48 6.46 -1.18
CA TYR A 151 10.50 7.50 -1.30
C TYR A 151 10.52 8.10 -2.71
N ARG A 152 10.52 7.25 -3.74
CA ARG A 152 10.53 7.69 -5.15
C ARG A 152 9.29 8.50 -5.51
N LEU A 153 8.11 8.05 -5.08
CA LEU A 153 6.84 8.76 -5.26
C LEU A 153 6.86 10.12 -4.54
N SER A 154 7.28 10.12 -3.27
CA SER A 154 7.34 11.33 -2.44
C SER A 154 8.32 12.36 -3.02
N ALA A 155 9.47 11.93 -3.52
CA ALA A 155 10.45 12.81 -4.16
C ALA A 155 9.91 13.45 -5.45
N ILE A 156 9.05 12.76 -6.21
CA ILE A 156 8.37 13.32 -7.39
C ILE A 156 7.34 14.37 -6.99
N ILE A 157 6.52 14.07 -5.98
CA ILE A 157 5.37 14.90 -5.60
C ILE A 157 5.79 16.12 -4.77
N LEU A 158 6.59 15.90 -3.73
CA LEU A 158 7.02 16.95 -2.80
C LEU A 158 8.10 17.86 -3.38
N LYS A 159 8.84 17.38 -4.40
CA LYS A 159 10.04 18.04 -4.96
C LYS A 159 11.13 18.37 -3.94
N ASP A 160 11.07 17.78 -2.74
CA ASP A 160 12.03 17.92 -1.66
C ASP A 160 12.49 16.52 -1.23
N SER A 161 13.77 16.23 -1.44
CA SER A 161 14.36 14.91 -1.13
C SER A 161 14.53 14.64 0.36
N GLU A 162 14.63 15.68 1.19
CA GLU A 162 14.79 15.56 2.64
C GLU A 162 13.43 15.30 3.29
N LEU A 163 12.39 16.03 2.87
CA LEU A 163 11.02 15.74 3.30
C LEU A 163 10.56 14.36 2.85
N ALA A 164 10.92 13.95 1.61
CA ALA A 164 10.63 12.61 1.11
C ALA A 164 11.36 11.52 1.91
N LEU A 165 12.63 11.74 2.27
CA LEU A 165 13.40 10.82 3.10
C LEU A 165 12.73 10.62 4.47
N ARG A 166 12.43 11.72 5.17
CA ARG A 166 11.77 11.67 6.49
C ARG A 166 10.41 10.98 6.43
N ALA A 167 9.60 11.26 5.42
CA ALA A 167 8.32 10.58 5.20
C ALA A 167 8.50 9.06 5.05
N SER A 168 9.50 8.63 4.28
CA SER A 168 9.81 7.21 4.12
C SER A 168 10.35 6.54 5.38
N ILE A 169 11.16 7.23 6.20
CA ILE A 169 11.62 6.70 7.49
C ILE A 169 10.44 6.57 8.47
N LEU A 170 9.52 7.55 8.50
CA LEU A 170 8.28 7.45 9.28
C LEU A 170 7.43 6.26 8.84
N PHE A 171 7.35 5.98 7.53
CA PHE A 171 6.67 4.78 7.03
C PHE A 171 7.36 3.50 7.50
N CYS A 172 8.70 3.46 7.51
CA CYS A 172 9.47 2.29 8.00
C CYS A 172 9.19 1.97 9.48
N LEU A 173 8.84 2.98 10.26
CA LEU A 173 8.64 2.90 11.71
C LEU A 173 7.19 3.25 12.10
N ASN A 174 6.23 3.00 11.22
CA ASN A 174 4.84 3.35 11.48
C ASN A 174 4.22 2.46 12.59
N PRO A 175 3.15 2.90 13.28
CA PRO A 175 2.49 2.13 14.35
C PRO A 175 1.91 0.77 13.91
N ALA A 176 1.55 0.61 12.63
CA ALA A 176 1.06 -0.64 12.06
C ALA A 176 2.20 -1.60 11.66
N SER A 177 3.46 -1.29 11.98
CA SER A 177 4.63 -2.00 11.45
C SER A 177 4.65 -3.50 11.74
N ILE A 178 4.02 -3.96 12.82
CA ILE A 178 3.92 -5.40 13.11
C ILE A 178 3.13 -6.16 12.04
N PHE A 179 2.07 -5.56 11.47
CA PHE A 179 1.31 -6.11 10.34
C PHE A 179 2.13 -6.08 9.04
N TYR A 180 3.05 -5.13 8.90
CA TYR A 180 3.98 -5.08 7.78
C TYR A 180 5.15 -6.09 7.90
N SER A 181 5.33 -6.72 9.08
CA SER A 181 6.38 -7.73 9.32
C SER A 181 5.85 -9.16 9.46
N SER A 182 4.63 -9.32 9.97
CA SER A 182 3.98 -10.62 10.16
C SER A 182 3.30 -11.10 8.87
N ILE A 183 2.71 -12.29 8.83
CA ILE A 183 2.12 -12.84 7.59
C ILE A 183 0.74 -12.21 7.37
N TYR A 184 0.73 -11.06 6.69
CA TYR A 184 -0.39 -10.13 6.55
C TYR A 184 -0.34 -9.48 5.16
N THR A 185 -1.46 -8.95 4.65
CA THR A 185 -1.54 -8.43 3.26
C THR A 185 -1.09 -6.98 3.13
N GLU A 186 -0.83 -6.29 4.24
CA GLU A 186 -0.52 -4.87 4.34
C GLU A 186 0.70 -4.48 3.50
N SER A 187 1.80 -5.26 3.54
CA SER A 187 2.99 -4.91 2.76
C SER A 187 2.82 -5.18 1.27
N MET A 188 2.15 -6.27 0.89
CA MET A 188 1.85 -6.54 -0.52
C MET A 188 0.91 -5.48 -1.09
N TYR A 189 -0.13 -5.11 -0.34
CA TYR A 189 -1.03 -4.03 -0.71
C TYR A 189 -0.29 -2.70 -0.87
N ALA A 190 0.55 -2.33 0.11
CA ALA A 190 1.34 -1.10 0.04
C ALA A 190 2.31 -1.11 -1.14
N LEU A 191 3.00 -2.23 -1.41
CA LEU A 191 3.87 -2.39 -2.57
C LEU A 191 3.11 -2.14 -3.87
N CYS A 192 2.03 -2.88 -4.10
CA CYS A 192 1.24 -2.78 -5.33
C CYS A 192 0.58 -1.41 -5.50
N SER A 193 0.02 -0.86 -4.41
CA SER A 193 -0.67 0.44 -4.43
C SER A 193 0.31 1.60 -4.64
N ILE A 194 1.34 1.73 -3.78
CA ILE A 194 2.32 2.82 -3.85
C ILE A 194 3.20 2.68 -5.10
N GLY A 195 3.59 1.46 -5.47
CA GLY A 195 4.32 1.19 -6.70
C GLY A 195 3.50 1.53 -7.95
N GLY A 196 2.21 1.19 -7.97
CA GLY A 196 1.29 1.59 -9.04
C GLY A 196 1.16 3.10 -9.16
N LEU A 197 1.05 3.82 -8.04
CA LEU A 197 1.02 5.29 -8.01
C LEU A 197 2.34 5.90 -8.50
N TYR A 198 3.49 5.32 -8.16
CA TYR A 198 4.78 5.74 -8.69
C TYR A 198 4.83 5.62 -10.22
N TYR A 199 4.45 4.47 -10.78
CA TYR A 199 4.41 4.30 -12.24
C TYR A 199 3.38 5.21 -12.91
N LEU A 200 2.26 5.51 -12.23
CA LEU A 200 1.25 6.45 -12.71
C LEU A 200 1.83 7.86 -12.83
N MET A 201 2.55 8.32 -11.81
CA MET A 201 3.20 9.64 -11.81
C MET A 201 4.36 9.73 -12.79
N ARG A 202 5.03 8.61 -13.09
CA ARG A 202 6.06 8.54 -14.15
C ARG A 202 5.47 8.54 -15.58
N GLY A 203 4.15 8.38 -15.73
CA GLY A 203 3.46 8.35 -17.02
C GLY A 203 3.29 6.95 -17.64
N SER A 204 3.79 5.89 -17.00
CA SER A 204 3.67 4.50 -17.46
C SER A 204 2.32 3.89 -17.08
N ASN A 205 1.23 4.41 -17.67
CA ASN A 205 -0.15 4.13 -17.23
C ASN A 205 -0.52 2.63 -17.28
N ASN A 206 0.01 1.84 -18.23
CA ASN A 206 -0.31 0.41 -18.33
C ASN A 206 0.32 -0.40 -17.17
N ILE A 207 1.59 -0.13 -16.86
CA ILE A 207 2.29 -0.74 -15.72
C ILE A 207 1.60 -0.31 -14.41
N ALA A 208 1.26 0.97 -14.30
CA ALA A 208 0.51 1.49 -13.16
C ALA A 208 -0.81 0.73 -12.98
N THR A 209 -1.59 0.57 -14.05
CA THR A 209 -2.89 -0.13 -14.02
C THR A 209 -2.71 -1.58 -13.56
N LEU A 210 -1.68 -2.29 -14.04
CA LEU A 210 -1.38 -3.65 -13.61
C LEU A 210 -1.07 -3.73 -12.10
N TRP A 211 -0.21 -2.84 -11.60
CA TRP A 211 0.15 -2.78 -10.18
C TRP A 211 -1.05 -2.41 -9.29
N LEU A 212 -1.86 -1.44 -9.71
CA LEU A 212 -3.07 -1.06 -9.00
C LEU A 212 -4.12 -2.19 -9.01
N ALA A 213 -4.24 -2.94 -10.10
CA ALA A 213 -5.09 -4.14 -10.13
C ALA A 213 -4.58 -5.22 -9.17
N LEU A 214 -3.27 -5.51 -9.16
CA LEU A 214 -2.69 -6.47 -8.20
C LEU A 214 -2.98 -6.07 -6.74
N SER A 215 -3.04 -4.78 -6.42
CA SER A 215 -3.43 -4.33 -5.07
C SER A 215 -4.86 -4.80 -4.69
N GLY A 216 -5.76 -4.91 -5.66
CA GLY A 216 -7.13 -5.44 -5.50
C GLY A 216 -7.18 -6.95 -5.23
N PHE A 217 -6.16 -7.73 -5.60
CA PHE A 217 -6.02 -9.13 -5.17
C PHE A 217 -5.35 -9.26 -3.79
N ALA A 218 -4.67 -8.22 -3.31
CA ALA A 218 -4.12 -8.22 -1.95
C ALA A 218 -5.21 -7.91 -0.92
N ARG A 219 -6.03 -6.89 -1.20
CA ARG A 219 -7.07 -6.39 -0.30
C ARG A 219 -8.21 -5.73 -1.09
N SER A 220 -9.43 -5.81 -0.54
CA SER A 220 -10.64 -5.25 -1.16
C SER A 220 -10.57 -3.72 -1.37
N ASN A 221 -9.86 -3.00 -0.51
CA ASN A 221 -9.64 -1.55 -0.66
C ASN A 221 -8.77 -1.18 -1.89
N GLY A 222 -8.12 -2.15 -2.56
CA GLY A 222 -7.47 -1.91 -3.85
C GLY A 222 -8.41 -1.43 -4.95
N VAL A 223 -9.72 -1.73 -4.85
CA VAL A 223 -10.74 -1.21 -5.76
C VAL A 223 -10.75 0.33 -5.79
N LEU A 224 -10.47 0.97 -4.65
CA LEU A 224 -10.45 2.43 -4.53
C LEU A 224 -9.33 3.09 -5.36
N ASN A 225 -8.31 2.32 -5.75
CA ASN A 225 -7.23 2.83 -6.58
C ASN A 225 -7.68 3.20 -8.01
N ALA A 226 -8.83 2.69 -8.46
CA ALA A 226 -9.45 3.12 -9.71
C ALA A 226 -9.73 4.64 -9.70
N GLY A 227 -9.98 5.23 -8.53
CA GLY A 227 -10.20 6.67 -8.37
C GLY A 227 -9.05 7.54 -8.89
N TYR A 228 -7.80 7.09 -8.79
CA TYR A 228 -6.65 7.82 -9.34
C TYR A 228 -6.68 7.88 -10.88
N ILE A 229 -7.06 6.77 -11.53
CA ILE A 229 -7.21 6.71 -12.99
C ILE A 229 -8.44 7.51 -13.43
N CYS A 230 -9.55 7.44 -12.69
CA CYS A 230 -10.73 8.25 -12.95
C CYS A 230 -10.38 9.75 -12.90
N PHE A 231 -9.67 10.20 -11.86
CA PHE A 231 -9.24 11.59 -11.73
C PHE A 231 -8.32 12.02 -12.90
N GLN A 232 -7.33 11.20 -13.25
CA GLN A 232 -6.43 11.49 -14.37
C GLN A 232 -7.20 11.55 -15.71
N THR A 233 -8.11 10.61 -15.94
CA THR A 233 -8.98 10.56 -17.13
C THR A 233 -9.86 11.80 -17.21
N MET A 234 -10.46 12.21 -16.09
CA MET A 234 -11.33 13.39 -15.98
C MET A 234 -10.59 14.68 -16.39
N HIS A 235 -9.36 14.86 -15.93
CA HIS A 235 -8.53 16.01 -16.32
C HIS A 235 -8.10 15.98 -17.78
N ARG A 236 -7.74 14.80 -18.29
CA ARG A 236 -7.35 14.63 -19.70
C ARG A 236 -8.52 14.82 -20.67
N SER A 237 -9.69 14.30 -20.32
CA SER A 237 -10.90 14.45 -21.13
C SER A 237 -11.35 15.91 -21.16
N TYR A 238 -11.30 16.61 -20.02
CA TYR A 238 -11.58 18.05 -19.97
C TYR A 238 -10.66 18.85 -20.90
N LYS A 239 -9.34 18.60 -20.86
CA LYS A 239 -8.38 19.28 -21.74
C LYS A 239 -8.62 18.93 -23.22
N ALA A 240 -8.94 17.68 -23.54
CA ALA A 240 -9.23 17.26 -24.92
C ALA A 240 -10.53 17.88 -25.46
N ALA A 241 -11.57 17.94 -24.63
CA ALA A 241 -12.90 18.40 -25.01
C ALA A 241 -13.00 19.93 -25.09
N PHE A 242 -12.55 20.63 -24.04
CA PHE A 242 -12.81 22.07 -23.91
C PHE A 242 -11.66 22.95 -24.39
N VAL A 243 -10.40 22.49 -24.24
CA VAL A 243 -9.23 23.28 -24.67
C VAL A 243 -8.89 22.98 -26.12
N ARG A 244 -8.79 21.70 -26.48
CA ARG A 244 -8.42 21.28 -27.84
C ARG A 244 -9.62 21.12 -28.79
N LYS A 245 -10.85 20.99 -28.27
CA LYS A 245 -12.08 20.77 -29.06
C LYS A 245 -12.02 19.54 -29.98
N HIS A 246 -11.31 18.49 -29.57
CA HIS A 246 -11.17 17.25 -30.36
C HIS A 246 -12.05 16.13 -29.78
N ALA A 247 -13.23 15.93 -30.38
CA ALA A 247 -14.21 14.94 -29.92
C ALA A 247 -13.68 13.50 -29.95
N GLY A 248 -13.02 13.08 -31.05
CA GLY A 248 -12.49 11.71 -31.18
C GLY A 248 -11.44 11.36 -30.12
N VAL A 249 -10.53 12.29 -29.82
CA VAL A 249 -9.52 12.13 -28.75
C VAL A 249 -10.20 12.05 -27.38
N THR A 250 -11.24 12.85 -27.16
CA THR A 250 -12.01 12.84 -25.90
C THR A 250 -12.65 11.46 -25.67
N VAL A 251 -13.33 10.91 -26.68
CA VAL A 251 -13.94 9.57 -26.61
C VAL A 251 -12.88 8.50 -26.35
N LEU A 252 -11.74 8.54 -27.05
CA LEU A 252 -10.65 7.58 -26.84
C LEU A 252 -10.08 7.64 -25.41
N VAL A 253 -9.91 8.84 -24.86
CA VAL A 253 -9.46 9.02 -23.47
C VAL A 253 -10.47 8.46 -22.47
N LEU A 254 -11.76 8.70 -22.68
CA LEU A 254 -12.83 8.17 -21.83
C LEU A 254 -12.89 6.64 -21.89
N LEU A 255 -12.86 6.04 -23.08
CA LEU A 255 -12.87 4.59 -23.26
C LEU A 255 -11.63 3.94 -22.64
N SER A 256 -10.44 4.50 -22.87
CA SER A 256 -9.19 4.01 -22.27
C SER A 256 -9.21 4.12 -20.74
N GLY A 257 -9.72 5.23 -20.21
CA GLY A 257 -9.87 5.45 -18.77
C GLY A 257 -10.88 4.48 -18.13
N ALA A 258 -12.01 4.25 -18.78
CA ALA A 258 -13.02 3.29 -18.34
C ALA A 258 -12.45 1.86 -18.33
N PHE A 259 -11.77 1.44 -19.40
CA PHE A 259 -11.15 0.12 -19.49
C PHE A 259 -10.10 -0.09 -18.38
N ARG A 260 -9.21 0.89 -18.16
CA ARG A 260 -8.21 0.81 -17.08
C ARG A 260 -8.84 0.77 -15.69
N SER A 261 -9.91 1.53 -15.47
CA SER A 261 -10.62 1.54 -14.19
C SER A 261 -11.30 0.20 -13.94
N LEU A 262 -11.98 -0.36 -14.95
CA LEU A 262 -12.57 -1.70 -14.90
C LEU A 262 -11.51 -2.78 -14.64
N PHE A 263 -10.33 -2.66 -15.24
CA PHE A 263 -9.22 -3.59 -15.00
C PHE A 263 -8.72 -3.55 -13.55
N ILE A 264 -8.73 -2.38 -12.89
CA ILE A 264 -8.37 -2.26 -11.47
C ILE A 264 -9.44 -2.89 -10.55
N ILE A 265 -10.72 -2.80 -10.95
CA ILE A 265 -11.85 -3.34 -10.18
C ILE A 265 -11.99 -4.87 -10.40
N PHE A 266 -11.59 -5.37 -11.57
CA PHE A 266 -11.74 -6.77 -11.99
C PHE A 266 -11.25 -7.80 -10.95
N PRO A 267 -10.06 -7.66 -10.33
CA PRO A 267 -9.58 -8.58 -9.30
C PRO A 267 -10.58 -8.89 -8.17
N PHE A 268 -11.25 -7.84 -7.67
CA PHE A 268 -12.23 -7.99 -6.61
C PHE A 268 -13.48 -8.73 -7.13
N ILE A 269 -13.99 -8.34 -8.30
CA ILE A 269 -15.15 -8.97 -8.94
C ILE A 269 -14.87 -10.45 -9.24
N ALA A 270 -13.72 -10.74 -9.84
CA ALA A 270 -13.30 -12.10 -10.18
C ALA A 270 -13.24 -12.98 -8.91
N PHE A 271 -12.74 -12.44 -7.80
CA PHE A 271 -12.70 -13.18 -6.55
C PHE A 271 -14.09 -13.37 -5.91
N GLN A 272 -14.99 -12.38 -6.02
CA GLN A 272 -16.40 -12.59 -5.63
C GLN A 272 -17.06 -13.69 -6.45
N ALA A 273 -16.84 -13.69 -7.77
CA ALA A 273 -17.37 -14.71 -8.67
C ALA A 273 -16.80 -16.10 -8.38
N TYR A 274 -15.50 -16.19 -8.08
CA TYR A 274 -14.86 -17.42 -7.63
C TYR A 274 -15.49 -17.95 -6.33
N GLY A 275 -15.76 -17.08 -5.35
CA GLY A 275 -16.46 -17.47 -4.12
C GLY A 275 -17.89 -17.96 -4.37
N TYR A 276 -18.63 -17.27 -5.23
CA TYR A 276 -19.96 -17.70 -5.64
C TYR A 276 -19.94 -19.07 -6.33
N TYR A 277 -18.99 -19.30 -7.24
CA TYR A 277 -18.85 -20.57 -7.94
C TYR A 277 -18.60 -21.73 -6.96
N ASN A 278 -17.68 -21.57 -6.01
CA ASN A 278 -17.34 -22.65 -5.09
C ASN A 278 -18.39 -22.91 -4.00
N MET A 279 -19.18 -21.90 -3.62
CA MET A 279 -20.10 -22.00 -2.47
C MET A 279 -21.57 -22.11 -2.86
N CYS A 280 -21.96 -21.61 -4.04
CA CYS A 280 -23.36 -21.53 -4.44
C CYS A 280 -23.71 -22.46 -5.62
N VAL A 281 -22.75 -22.86 -6.46
CA VAL A 281 -23.02 -23.70 -7.63
C VAL A 281 -22.99 -25.18 -7.22
N GLY A 282 -24.06 -25.92 -7.55
CA GLY A 282 -24.19 -27.36 -7.28
C GLY A 282 -24.96 -27.74 -6.01
N GLY A 283 -25.39 -26.76 -5.21
CA GLY A 283 -26.27 -26.98 -4.05
C GLY A 283 -27.76 -26.94 -4.40
N THR A 284 -28.60 -27.62 -3.62
CA THR A 284 -30.06 -27.50 -3.73
C THR A 284 -30.54 -26.14 -3.21
N SER A 285 -31.66 -25.63 -3.72
CA SER A 285 -32.18 -24.29 -3.35
C SER A 285 -32.35 -24.11 -1.83
N ASP A 286 -32.72 -25.15 -1.09
CA ASP A 286 -32.94 -25.07 0.37
C ASP A 286 -31.64 -25.03 1.19
N GLU A 287 -30.54 -25.56 0.65
CA GLU A 287 -29.22 -25.55 1.31
C GLU A 287 -28.41 -24.27 0.99
N MET A 288 -28.80 -23.52 -0.04
CA MET A 288 -28.09 -22.32 -0.47
C MET A 288 -28.12 -21.22 0.59
N ARG A 289 -26.94 -20.62 0.83
CA ARG A 289 -26.78 -19.49 1.76
C ARG A 289 -27.60 -18.27 1.32
N PRO A 290 -28.06 -17.42 2.26
CA PRO A 290 -28.93 -16.28 1.93
C PRO A 290 -28.31 -15.30 0.92
N TRP A 291 -26.98 -15.10 0.96
CA TRP A 291 -26.29 -14.22 0.04
C TRP A 291 -26.19 -14.79 -1.38
N CYS A 292 -26.24 -16.11 -1.57
CA CYS A 292 -26.33 -16.72 -2.89
C CYS A 292 -27.65 -16.38 -3.60
N LYS A 293 -28.74 -16.23 -2.82
CA LYS A 293 -30.10 -15.92 -3.31
C LYS A 293 -30.34 -14.41 -3.54
N ALA A 294 -29.41 -13.56 -3.12
CA ALA A 294 -29.56 -12.12 -3.24
C ALA A 294 -29.44 -11.66 -4.71
N ARG A 295 -30.13 -10.56 -5.06
CA ARG A 295 -30.09 -9.96 -6.41
C ARG A 295 -28.65 -9.66 -6.88
N LEU A 296 -27.79 -9.27 -5.94
CA LEU A 296 -26.35 -9.13 -6.14
C LEU A 296 -25.65 -9.99 -5.09
N PRO A 297 -25.14 -11.19 -5.45
CA PRO A 297 -24.53 -12.11 -4.49
C PRO A 297 -23.13 -11.62 -4.10
N LEU A 298 -23.08 -10.74 -3.09
CA LEU A 298 -21.84 -10.15 -2.58
C LEU A 298 -21.34 -10.90 -1.34
N LEU A 299 -20.53 -11.94 -1.58
CA LEU A 299 -19.92 -12.77 -0.54
C LEU A 299 -19.15 -11.94 0.50
N TYR A 300 -18.26 -11.04 0.05
CA TYR A 300 -17.44 -10.25 0.96
C TYR A 300 -18.27 -9.38 1.91
N ASN A 301 -19.32 -8.72 1.42
CA ASN A 301 -20.19 -7.91 2.26
C ASN A 301 -20.97 -8.77 3.27
N TYR A 302 -21.47 -9.93 2.83
CA TYR A 302 -22.11 -10.89 3.72
C TYR A 302 -21.16 -11.34 4.84
N ILE A 303 -19.93 -11.70 4.49
CA ILE A 303 -18.91 -12.13 5.46
C ILE A 303 -18.62 -11.01 6.48
N GLN A 304 -18.36 -9.80 6.00
CA GLN A 304 -18.05 -8.63 6.84
C GLN A 304 -19.18 -8.35 7.83
N SER A 305 -20.44 -8.43 7.40
CA SER A 305 -21.60 -8.20 8.26
C SER A 305 -21.89 -9.37 9.21
N ARG A 306 -21.85 -10.62 8.71
CA ARG A 306 -22.30 -11.81 9.46
C ARG A 306 -21.30 -12.29 10.50
N TYR A 307 -20.02 -12.39 10.12
CA TYR A 307 -18.98 -12.94 10.98
C TYR A 307 -18.23 -11.86 11.76
N TRP A 308 -18.06 -10.69 11.16
CA TRP A 308 -17.31 -9.60 11.78
C TRP A 308 -18.19 -8.45 12.28
N GLY A 309 -19.50 -8.39 11.97
CA GLY A 309 -20.37 -7.32 12.47
C GLY A 309 -20.09 -5.93 11.90
N VAL A 310 -19.41 -5.84 10.76
CA VAL A 310 -19.09 -4.57 10.08
C VAL A 310 -20.34 -3.96 9.46
N GLY A 311 -20.43 -2.63 9.46
CA GLY A 311 -21.53 -1.90 8.87
C GLY A 311 -21.61 -0.46 9.37
N PHE A 312 -22.33 0.38 8.63
CA PHE A 312 -22.49 1.80 8.94
C PHE A 312 -22.99 2.00 10.37
N LEU A 313 -22.20 2.72 11.17
CA LEU A 313 -22.41 3.05 12.58
C LEU A 313 -22.62 1.87 13.55
N LYS A 314 -22.49 0.61 13.11
CA LYS A 314 -22.71 -0.56 13.98
C LYS A 314 -21.75 -0.64 15.17
N TYR A 315 -20.56 -0.06 15.01
CA TYR A 315 -19.52 -0.08 16.05
C TYR A 315 -19.63 1.06 17.07
N PHE A 316 -20.55 2.01 16.88
CA PHE A 316 -20.74 3.16 17.78
C PHE A 316 -21.53 2.73 19.03
N GLN A 317 -20.86 1.98 19.89
CA GLN A 317 -21.39 1.51 21.17
C GLN A 317 -20.51 2.04 22.30
N VAL A 318 -21.11 2.36 23.45
CA VAL A 318 -20.39 2.86 24.63
C VAL A 318 -19.25 1.93 25.06
N LYS A 319 -19.46 0.61 24.93
CA LYS A 319 -18.45 -0.42 25.24
C LYS A 319 -17.18 -0.32 24.38
N GLN A 320 -17.26 0.32 23.21
CA GLN A 320 -16.16 0.42 22.26
C GLN A 320 -15.34 1.70 22.42
N ILE A 321 -15.68 2.61 23.36
CA ILE A 321 -14.95 3.86 23.60
C ILE A 321 -13.42 3.64 23.73
N PRO A 322 -12.92 2.61 24.46
CA PRO A 322 -11.48 2.36 24.53
C PRO A 322 -10.83 2.14 23.15
N ASN A 323 -11.52 1.46 22.22
CA ASN A 323 -11.03 1.22 20.86
C ASN A 323 -11.02 2.49 20.00
N PHE A 324 -11.96 3.42 20.23
CA PHE A 324 -11.90 4.75 19.63
C PHE A 324 -10.71 5.57 20.14
N VAL A 325 -10.40 5.49 21.44
CA VAL A 325 -9.22 6.15 22.02
C VAL A 325 -7.93 5.58 21.41
N LEU A 326 -7.85 4.26 21.26
CA LEU A 326 -6.71 3.58 20.66
C LEU A 326 -6.49 3.96 19.19
N ALA A 327 -7.57 4.17 18.43
CA ALA A 327 -7.52 4.60 17.04
C ALA A 327 -7.43 6.13 16.85
N SER A 328 -7.65 6.91 17.91
CA SER A 328 -7.67 8.37 17.84
C SER A 328 -6.41 9.00 17.25
N PRO A 329 -5.17 8.50 17.47
CA PRO A 329 -3.98 9.17 16.95
C PRO A 329 -3.90 9.11 15.42
N ILE A 330 -4.20 7.96 14.81
CA ILE A 330 -4.15 7.82 13.35
C ILE A 330 -5.31 8.56 12.68
N LEU A 331 -6.50 8.55 13.29
CA LEU A 331 -7.66 9.28 12.76
C LEU A 331 -7.47 10.79 12.87
N SER A 332 -6.89 11.26 13.98
CA SER A 332 -6.53 12.67 14.16
C SER A 332 -5.44 13.08 13.17
N LEU A 333 -4.42 12.25 12.93
CA LEU A 333 -3.40 12.51 11.91
C LEU A 333 -4.02 12.62 10.51
N ALA A 334 -4.93 11.70 10.16
CA ALA A 334 -5.64 11.75 8.88
C ALA A 334 -6.48 13.02 8.74
N LEU A 335 -7.25 13.38 9.77
CA LEU A 335 -8.06 14.60 9.79
C LEU A 335 -7.20 15.86 9.68
N CYS A 336 -6.11 15.96 10.46
CA CYS A 336 -5.16 17.07 10.39
C CYS A 336 -4.50 17.18 9.01
N THR A 337 -4.13 16.04 8.41
CA THR A 337 -3.58 15.99 7.04
C THR A 337 -4.57 16.53 6.02
N ILE A 338 -5.83 16.08 6.08
CA ILE A 338 -6.90 16.53 5.19
C ILE A 338 -7.13 18.04 5.36
N ILE A 339 -7.32 18.51 6.60
CA ILE A 339 -7.56 19.92 6.91
C ILE A 339 -6.38 20.78 6.42
N HIS A 340 -5.14 20.35 6.66
CA HIS A 340 -3.95 21.08 6.25
C HIS A 340 -3.91 21.30 4.73
N TYR A 341 -4.03 20.24 3.93
CA TYR A 341 -3.97 20.37 2.47
C TYR A 341 -5.19 21.10 1.89
N VAL A 342 -6.39 20.89 2.44
CA VAL A 342 -7.60 21.62 2.01
C VAL A 342 -7.48 23.12 2.30
N LYS A 343 -6.97 23.50 3.48
CA LYS A 343 -6.73 24.92 3.83
C LYS A 343 -5.61 25.54 3.01
N LEU A 344 -4.61 24.77 2.62
CA LEU A 344 -3.50 25.26 1.81
C LEU A 344 -3.97 25.66 0.40
N TRP A 345 -4.92 24.91 -0.19
CA TRP A 345 -5.39 25.13 -1.56
C TRP A 345 -6.92 24.99 -1.73
N PRO A 346 -7.75 25.82 -1.06
CA PRO A 346 -9.20 25.64 -1.03
C PRO A 346 -9.85 25.69 -2.41
N GLU A 347 -9.48 26.66 -3.25
CA GLU A 347 -9.99 26.80 -4.62
C GLU A 347 -9.66 25.60 -5.51
N VAL A 348 -8.47 25.01 -5.33
CA VAL A 348 -8.04 23.83 -6.09
C VAL A 348 -8.86 22.62 -5.64
N PHE A 349 -9.11 22.44 -4.35
CA PHE A 349 -9.91 21.33 -3.84
C PHE A 349 -11.39 21.44 -4.24
N VAL A 350 -11.99 22.63 -4.11
CA VAL A 350 -13.39 22.87 -4.48
C VAL A 350 -13.58 22.71 -5.99
N SER A 351 -12.62 23.15 -6.81
CA SER A 351 -12.68 22.97 -8.26
C SER A 351 -12.16 21.61 -8.74
N LEU A 352 -11.81 20.68 -7.84
CA LEU A 352 -11.17 19.39 -8.17
C LEU A 352 -9.93 19.54 -9.07
N GLY A 353 -9.25 20.67 -9.00
CA GLY A 353 -8.07 21.03 -9.78
C GLY A 353 -8.34 21.74 -11.11
N PHE A 354 -9.59 21.98 -11.49
CA PHE A 354 -9.92 22.61 -12.78
C PHE A 354 -9.64 24.12 -12.84
N ARG A 355 -9.72 24.83 -11.70
CA ARG A 355 -9.46 26.28 -11.64
C ARG A 355 -8.05 26.64 -11.18
N ALA A 356 -7.07 25.75 -11.39
CA ALA A 356 -5.69 25.97 -10.95
C ALA A 356 -4.94 27.10 -11.69
N SER A 357 -5.60 27.89 -12.55
CA SER A 357 -5.00 28.96 -13.33
C SER A 357 -5.46 30.35 -12.87
N SER A 358 -4.68 30.97 -11.98
CA SER A 358 -4.07 32.30 -12.17
C SER A 358 -3.36 32.69 -10.86
N PRO A 359 -2.06 33.06 -10.87
CA PRO A 359 -1.40 33.64 -9.72
C PRO A 359 -1.97 35.05 -9.52
N LYS A 360 -3.06 35.19 -8.76
CA LYS A 360 -3.48 36.48 -8.24
C LYS A 360 -2.66 36.79 -7.00
N LYS A 361 -1.84 37.84 -7.13
CA LYS A 361 -1.08 38.61 -6.13
C LYS A 361 -1.08 38.04 -4.71
N GLU A 362 0.13 37.70 -4.26
CA GLU A 362 0.47 37.48 -2.86
C GLU A 362 -0.26 38.47 -1.94
N PRO A 363 -1.04 38.01 -0.94
CA PRO A 363 -1.15 38.76 0.28
C PRO A 363 0.21 38.68 0.97
N VAL A 364 0.90 39.82 1.02
CA VAL A 364 2.11 40.06 1.80
C VAL A 364 1.98 39.37 3.17
N GLY A 365 2.86 38.40 3.44
CA GLY A 365 2.97 37.77 4.76
C GLY A 365 2.84 36.23 4.82
N SER A 366 3.49 35.48 3.94
CA SER A 366 3.91 34.09 4.24
C SER A 366 5.00 33.59 3.29
N SER A 367 6.08 34.37 3.17
CA SER A 367 7.32 33.84 2.59
C SER A 367 7.94 32.84 3.55
N ILE A 368 8.23 31.65 3.04
CA ILE A 368 9.04 30.61 3.68
C ILE A 368 10.42 31.24 3.97
N PRO A 369 10.85 31.44 5.23
CA PRO A 369 12.23 31.83 5.50
C PRO A 369 13.08 30.56 5.47
N LEU A 370 13.61 30.22 4.30
CA LEU A 370 14.66 29.22 4.17
C LEU A 370 15.99 29.91 4.51
N GLY A 371 16.50 29.64 5.71
CA GLY A 371 17.74 30.22 6.21
C GLY A 371 18.94 29.92 5.31
N ARG A 372 19.59 30.98 4.82
CA ARG A 372 20.94 30.92 4.26
C ARG A 372 21.93 30.84 5.43
N SER A 373 22.69 29.75 5.51
CA SER A 373 23.92 29.71 6.31
C SER A 373 25.01 30.46 5.54
N ALA A 374 25.71 31.34 6.25
CA ALA A 374 26.76 32.20 5.75
C ALA A 374 28.07 31.43 5.44
N GLY A 375 28.80 31.93 4.44
CA GLY A 375 30.27 31.95 4.44
C GLY A 375 31.00 30.94 3.55
N SER A 376 31.34 31.34 2.33
CA SER A 376 32.76 31.43 1.91
C SER A 376 32.88 32.25 0.62
N LYS A 377 33.80 33.21 0.64
CA LYS A 377 34.13 34.14 -0.45
C LYS A 377 35.10 33.48 -1.43
N ASN A 378 34.96 33.77 -2.73
CA ASN A 378 36.04 34.18 -3.65
C ASN A 378 35.40 34.56 -5.00
N VAL A 379 35.36 35.87 -5.32
CA VAL A 379 36.27 36.60 -6.24
C VAL A 379 36.12 36.12 -7.69
N GLY A 380 35.54 36.99 -8.53
CA GLY A 380 35.28 36.73 -9.94
C GLY A 380 36.38 37.24 -10.88
N PHE A 381 36.17 37.02 -12.19
CA PHE A 381 36.40 37.96 -13.31
C PHE A 381 35.76 37.37 -14.59
N PRO A 382 35.34 38.20 -15.58
CA PRO A 382 34.58 37.80 -16.77
C PRO A 382 35.44 37.76 -18.06
N SER A 383 35.02 36.99 -19.07
CA SER A 383 35.47 37.11 -20.48
C SER A 383 34.54 36.24 -21.35
N GLU A 384 33.63 36.85 -22.10
CA GLU A 384 33.70 37.26 -23.52
C GLU A 384 33.33 36.16 -24.53
N ASN A 385 32.44 36.57 -25.42
CA ASN A 385 31.96 35.85 -26.60
C ASN A 385 33.09 35.58 -27.59
N ARG A 386 33.04 34.42 -28.26
CA ARG A 386 33.46 34.31 -29.66
C ARG A 386 32.67 33.21 -30.38
N SER A 387 31.96 33.66 -31.39
CA SER A 387 31.42 32.89 -32.51
C SER A 387 32.53 32.26 -33.33
N ASP A 388 32.33 31.02 -33.79
CA ASP A 388 32.84 30.63 -35.10
C ASP A 388 31.99 29.54 -35.73
N ALA A 389 31.67 29.77 -37.01
CA ALA A 389 30.95 28.88 -37.89
C ALA A 389 31.95 27.95 -38.61
N GLY A 390 31.59 26.68 -38.76
CA GLY A 390 32.39 25.71 -39.51
C GLY A 390 31.48 24.65 -40.13
N GLN A 391 31.35 24.74 -41.45
CA GLN A 391 30.54 23.91 -42.33
C GLN A 391 31.31 22.62 -42.69
N GLY A 392 30.63 21.47 -42.76
CA GLY A 392 31.22 20.20 -43.20
C GLY A 392 30.16 19.14 -43.49
N ASP A 393 30.20 18.58 -44.70
CA ASP A 393 29.11 17.99 -45.45
C ASP A 393 29.02 16.44 -45.36
N SER A 394 27.83 15.93 -45.63
CA SER A 394 27.48 14.60 -46.17
C SER A 394 27.61 13.33 -45.32
N LEU A 395 26.48 12.61 -45.14
CA LEU A 395 26.25 11.27 -45.73
C LEU A 395 24.81 10.79 -45.49
N ARG A 396 24.06 10.68 -46.60
CA ARG A 396 22.73 10.07 -46.71
C ARG A 396 22.80 8.56 -46.43
N ARG A 397 21.97 8.05 -45.51
CA ARG A 397 21.53 6.65 -45.50
C ARG A 397 20.02 6.58 -45.33
N ARG A 398 19.35 5.92 -46.29
CA ARG A 398 17.89 5.85 -46.45
C ARG A 398 17.42 4.43 -46.18
N LYS A 399 16.47 4.22 -45.25
CA LYS A 399 15.44 3.14 -45.16
C LYS A 399 14.83 3.10 -43.73
N PRO A 400 13.62 2.54 -43.53
CA PRO A 400 12.31 2.97 -44.01
C PRO A 400 11.39 3.39 -42.85
N ALA A 401 10.28 4.04 -43.20
CA ALA A 401 9.27 4.53 -42.27
C ALA A 401 8.42 3.41 -41.66
N VAL A 402 8.38 3.35 -40.32
CA VAL A 402 7.25 2.88 -39.52
C VAL A 402 7.10 3.89 -38.38
N ARG A 403 6.13 4.78 -38.50
CA ARG A 403 5.87 5.87 -37.55
C ARG A 403 4.85 5.38 -36.53
N GLU A 404 5.31 4.67 -35.50
CA GLU A 404 4.55 4.50 -34.26
C GLU A 404 4.73 5.78 -33.42
N GLU A 405 3.71 6.65 -33.42
CA GLU A 405 3.69 7.83 -32.55
C GLU A 405 3.39 7.41 -31.10
N ASN A 406 4.45 7.05 -30.38
CA ASN A 406 4.43 6.96 -28.92
C ASN A 406 4.42 8.38 -28.33
N TYR A 407 3.22 8.92 -28.08
CA TYR A 407 3.07 10.19 -27.34
C TYR A 407 3.38 9.98 -25.85
N VAL A 408 4.67 10.07 -25.55
CA VAL A 408 5.18 10.36 -24.21
C VAL A 408 4.73 11.79 -23.86
N VAL A 409 4.07 11.95 -22.71
CA VAL A 409 3.95 13.26 -22.08
C VAL A 409 5.34 13.63 -21.57
N GLN A 410 6.19 14.15 -22.46
CA GLN A 410 7.24 15.07 -22.04
C GLN A 410 6.62 16.45 -21.84
N PRO A 411 7.10 17.25 -20.88
CA PRO A 411 6.69 18.63 -20.73
C PRO A 411 7.08 19.37 -22.01
N SER A 412 6.16 20.16 -22.56
CA SER A 412 6.48 21.16 -23.58
C SER A 412 7.64 22.03 -23.12
N GLU A 413 8.63 22.23 -24.00
CA GLU A 413 9.84 23.02 -23.75
C GLU A 413 9.60 24.54 -23.62
N ASP A 414 8.34 24.99 -23.53
CA ASP A 414 7.99 26.41 -23.32
C ASP A 414 7.68 26.79 -21.86
N GLU A 415 7.90 25.91 -20.87
CA GLU A 415 7.78 26.23 -19.42
C GLU A 415 9.14 26.17 -18.70
N ALA A 416 10.23 26.56 -19.37
CA ALA A 416 11.56 26.66 -18.78
C ALA A 416 11.75 27.96 -17.97
N SER A 417 10.89 28.21 -16.99
CA SER A 417 11.15 29.10 -15.84
C SER A 417 9.85 29.31 -15.05
N GLU A 418 9.41 28.34 -14.24
CA GLU A 418 8.33 28.64 -13.28
C GLU A 418 8.39 27.75 -12.03
N ASN A 419 8.78 28.38 -10.92
CA ASN A 419 8.73 28.00 -9.50
C ASN A 419 8.84 26.51 -9.10
N SER A 420 9.88 26.23 -8.31
CA SER A 420 10.23 24.98 -7.62
C SER A 420 9.21 24.47 -6.59
N GLY A 421 7.95 24.88 -6.66
CA GLY A 421 6.88 24.49 -5.74
C GLY A 421 6.16 23.20 -6.12
N ILE A 422 5.50 22.59 -5.13
CA ILE A 422 4.57 21.45 -5.28
C ILE A 422 3.38 21.91 -6.14
N LYS A 423 3.03 21.15 -7.19
CA LYS A 423 1.83 21.45 -8.01
C LYS A 423 0.58 20.93 -7.28
N PRO A 424 -0.34 21.80 -6.80
CA PRO A 424 -1.47 21.39 -5.95
C PRO A 424 -2.36 20.31 -6.57
N VAL A 425 -2.62 20.41 -7.88
CA VAL A 425 -3.48 19.49 -8.65
C VAL A 425 -3.01 18.03 -8.55
N ILE A 426 -1.71 17.80 -8.40
CA ILE A 426 -1.14 16.43 -8.30
C ILE A 426 -1.48 15.79 -6.94
N VAL A 427 -1.63 16.61 -5.89
CA VAL A 427 -1.86 16.14 -4.51
C VAL A 427 -3.34 15.84 -4.26
N VAL A 428 -4.26 16.55 -4.94
CA VAL A 428 -5.72 16.41 -4.80
C VAL A 428 -6.21 14.95 -4.77
N PRO A 429 -5.89 14.07 -5.74
CA PRO A 429 -6.44 12.71 -5.75
C PRO A 429 -5.98 11.88 -4.54
N PHE A 430 -4.78 12.13 -4.00
CA PHE A 430 -4.29 11.44 -2.80
C PHE A 430 -5.09 11.85 -1.56
N ILE A 431 -5.45 13.13 -1.45
CA ILE A 431 -6.24 13.65 -0.33
C ILE A 431 -7.70 13.22 -0.45
N LEU A 432 -8.29 13.22 -1.64
CA LEU A 432 -9.65 12.68 -1.86
C LEU A 432 -9.72 11.19 -1.50
N HIS A 433 -8.70 10.41 -1.88
CA HIS A 433 -8.60 9.01 -1.48
C HIS A 433 -8.47 8.86 0.04
N LEU A 434 -7.65 9.68 0.70
CA LEU A 434 -7.53 9.69 2.16
C LEU A 434 -8.83 10.08 2.86
N VAL A 435 -9.58 11.05 2.35
CA VAL A 435 -10.91 11.44 2.87
C VAL A 435 -11.86 10.25 2.85
N PHE A 436 -11.96 9.56 1.70
CA PHE A 436 -12.83 8.40 1.57
C PHE A 436 -12.41 7.26 2.50
N MET A 437 -11.10 6.98 2.57
CA MET A 437 -10.56 5.94 3.45
C MET A 437 -10.80 6.29 4.93
N ALA A 438 -10.55 7.52 5.35
CA ALA A 438 -10.76 7.96 6.75
C ALA A 438 -12.25 7.96 7.13
N ALA A 439 -13.14 8.37 6.22
CA ALA A 439 -14.59 8.30 6.45
C ALA A 439 -15.05 6.84 6.60
N THR A 440 -14.57 5.94 5.73
CA THR A 440 -14.86 4.50 5.83
C THR A 440 -14.33 3.93 7.15
N ALA A 441 -13.10 4.31 7.53
CA ALA A 441 -12.44 3.93 8.78
C ALA A 441 -13.23 4.30 10.02
N PHE A 442 -13.81 5.50 10.01
CA PHE A 442 -14.54 6.03 11.15
C PHE A 442 -16.00 5.55 11.21
N PHE A 443 -16.71 5.50 10.08
CA PHE A 443 -18.16 5.28 10.07
C PHE A 443 -18.59 3.84 9.80
N VAL A 444 -17.78 3.01 9.16
CA VAL A 444 -18.23 1.71 8.62
C VAL A 444 -17.52 0.52 9.24
N MET A 445 -16.19 0.60 9.38
CA MET A 445 -15.38 -0.51 9.90
C MET A 445 -15.15 -0.41 11.41
N HIS A 446 -14.61 -1.50 11.97
CA HIS A 446 -14.11 -1.49 13.34
C HIS A 446 -12.94 -0.50 13.44
N VAL A 447 -13.10 0.49 14.31
CA VAL A 447 -12.22 1.66 14.37
C VAL A 447 -10.81 1.26 14.80
N GLN A 448 -10.69 0.18 15.57
CA GLN A 448 -9.45 -0.46 16.00
C GLN A 448 -8.53 -0.82 14.79
N VAL A 449 -9.15 -1.24 13.67
CA VAL A 449 -8.45 -1.60 12.42
C VAL A 449 -7.99 -0.37 11.60
N SER A 450 -8.34 0.86 12.01
CA SER A 450 -8.02 2.09 11.27
C SER A 450 -6.52 2.30 11.08
N THR A 451 -5.71 1.94 12.07
CA THR A 451 -4.26 2.13 12.03
C THR A 451 -3.62 1.37 10.88
N ARG A 452 -3.95 0.08 10.73
CA ARG A 452 -3.45 -0.75 9.61
C ARG A 452 -4.13 -0.43 8.27
N PHE A 453 -5.36 0.08 8.30
CA PHE A 453 -6.09 0.43 7.08
C PHE A 453 -5.54 1.70 6.43
N LEU A 454 -5.25 2.73 7.23
CA LEU A 454 -4.81 4.03 6.75
C LEU A 454 -3.30 4.09 6.48
N SER A 455 -2.50 3.22 7.09
CA SER A 455 -1.02 3.25 7.04
C SER A 455 -0.41 3.11 5.64
N ALA A 456 -1.15 2.65 4.64
CA ALA A 456 -0.67 2.62 3.25
C ALA A 456 -0.83 3.95 2.49
N SER A 457 -1.35 5.00 3.14
CA SER A 457 -1.64 6.30 2.51
C SER A 457 -0.43 7.24 2.55
N PRO A 458 0.21 7.58 1.42
CA PRO A 458 1.37 8.48 1.40
C PRO A 458 1.18 9.86 2.08
N PRO A 459 0.02 10.54 1.97
CA PRO A 459 -0.15 11.87 2.55
C PRO A 459 0.05 11.97 4.05
N LEU A 460 -0.23 10.89 4.80
CA LEU A 460 -0.02 10.86 6.25
C LEU A 460 1.46 11.07 6.60
N TYR A 461 2.35 10.45 5.81
CA TYR A 461 3.79 10.56 5.99
C TYR A 461 4.35 11.87 5.46
N TRP A 462 3.76 12.41 4.38
CA TRP A 462 4.13 13.74 3.87
C TRP A 462 3.82 14.81 4.90
N PHE A 463 2.62 14.77 5.48
CA PHE A 463 2.22 15.71 6.53
C PHE A 463 3.04 15.51 7.82
N GLY A 464 3.24 14.26 8.25
CA GLY A 464 4.09 13.97 9.41
C GLY A 464 5.52 14.51 9.24
N SER A 465 6.11 14.29 8.06
CA SER A 465 7.43 14.84 7.71
C SER A 465 7.47 16.37 7.75
N TYR A 466 6.43 17.03 7.20
CA TYR A 466 6.30 18.48 7.23
C TYR A 466 6.20 19.04 8.65
N VAL A 467 5.39 18.43 9.53
CA VAL A 467 5.25 18.86 10.93
C VAL A 467 6.60 18.77 11.66
N MET A 468 7.37 17.71 11.39
CA MET A 468 8.69 17.51 11.99
C MET A 468 9.75 18.46 11.44
N ALA A 469 9.63 18.91 10.20
CA ALA A 469 10.56 19.85 9.58
C ALA A 469 10.29 21.32 9.96
N SER A 470 9.06 21.64 10.38
CA SER A 470 8.60 23.01 10.57
C SER A 470 9.27 23.72 11.76
N PRO A 471 9.97 24.86 11.59
CA PRO A 471 10.73 25.52 12.67
C PRO A 471 9.92 25.83 13.93
N CYS A 472 8.65 26.20 13.78
CA CYS A 472 7.74 26.57 14.88
C CYS A 472 7.21 25.35 15.68
N LEU A 473 7.16 24.17 15.06
CA LEU A 473 6.53 22.96 15.62
C LEU A 473 7.53 21.79 15.82
N SER A 474 8.73 21.88 15.25
CA SER A 474 9.58 20.72 14.93
C SER A 474 9.99 19.86 16.11
N LYS A 475 10.64 20.43 17.13
CA LYS A 475 11.30 19.64 18.17
C LYS A 475 10.29 18.84 19.00
N ARG A 476 9.30 19.50 19.59
CA ARG A 476 8.33 18.85 20.49
C ARG A 476 7.47 17.81 19.77
N TRP A 477 6.90 18.17 18.62
CA TRP A 477 6.04 17.26 17.86
C TRP A 477 6.82 16.10 17.24
N GLY A 478 8.06 16.35 16.79
CA GLY A 478 8.94 15.28 16.31
C GLY A 478 9.24 14.24 17.38
N TYR A 479 9.56 14.66 18.61
CA TYR A 479 9.72 13.73 19.74
C TYR A 479 8.44 12.94 20.02
N ILE A 480 7.28 13.61 20.07
CA ILE A 480 5.99 12.94 20.32
C ILE A 480 5.70 11.86 19.26
N ILE A 481 5.87 12.18 17.98
CA ILE A 481 5.63 11.23 16.88
C ILE A 481 6.59 10.03 17.00
N TRP A 482 7.89 10.27 17.22
CA TRP A 482 8.86 9.18 17.36
C TRP A 482 8.61 8.30 18.58
N THR A 483 8.34 8.91 19.73
CA THR A 483 8.01 8.17 20.96
C THR A 483 6.75 7.34 20.77
N TYR A 484 5.72 7.89 20.12
CA TYR A 484 4.50 7.17 19.81
C TYR A 484 4.75 5.96 18.90
N CYS A 485 5.48 6.17 17.79
CA CYS A 485 5.87 5.09 16.88
C CYS A 485 6.68 3.99 17.59
N ALA A 486 7.68 4.37 18.38
CA ALA A 486 8.52 3.43 19.12
C ALA A 486 7.71 2.64 20.16
N ALA A 487 6.82 3.32 20.90
CA ALA A 487 5.94 2.69 21.87
C ALA A 487 5.02 1.66 21.20
N TYR A 488 4.40 2.00 20.05
CA TYR A 488 3.55 1.06 19.32
C TYR A 488 4.33 -0.12 18.72
N ILE A 489 5.57 0.08 18.27
CA ILE A 489 6.41 -1.02 17.79
C ILE A 489 6.74 -1.99 18.95
N LEU A 490 7.16 -1.46 20.09
CA LEU A 490 7.52 -2.28 21.26
C LEU A 490 6.28 -2.97 21.86
N LEU A 491 5.25 -2.21 22.22
CA LEU A 491 4.04 -2.75 22.81
C LEU A 491 3.26 -3.62 21.82
N GLY A 492 3.19 -3.20 20.56
CA GLY A 492 2.48 -3.96 19.54
C GLY A 492 3.17 -5.28 19.20
N SER A 493 4.50 -5.32 19.12
CA SER A 493 5.21 -6.61 18.98
C SER A 493 5.01 -7.51 20.19
N LEU A 494 5.06 -6.96 21.41
CA LEU A 494 4.83 -7.71 22.64
C LEU A 494 3.44 -8.35 22.69
N LEU A 495 2.40 -7.55 22.46
CA LEU A 495 1.01 -7.99 22.59
C LEU A 495 0.59 -8.88 21.42
N PHE A 496 0.91 -8.49 20.18
CA PHE A 496 0.58 -9.26 18.98
C PHE A 496 1.19 -10.67 19.02
N SER A 497 2.49 -10.76 19.32
CA SER A 497 3.19 -12.06 19.35
C SER A 497 2.62 -12.99 20.42
N ASN A 498 2.06 -12.45 21.50
CA ASN A 498 1.52 -13.25 22.61
C ASN A 498 -0.01 -13.37 22.61
N PHE A 499 -0.66 -13.12 21.46
CA PHE A 499 -2.12 -13.25 21.32
C PHE A 499 -2.94 -12.30 22.21
N TYR A 500 -2.37 -11.17 22.61
CA TYR A 500 -3.12 -10.09 23.25
C TYR A 500 -3.65 -9.10 22.22
N PRO A 501 -4.93 -8.70 22.32
CA PRO A 501 -5.48 -7.65 21.46
C PRO A 501 -4.76 -6.33 21.75
N PHE A 502 -4.31 -5.64 20.71
CA PHE A 502 -3.50 -4.41 20.86
C PHE A 502 -3.80 -3.32 19.84
N THR A 503 -4.62 -3.62 18.84
CA THR A 503 -5.17 -2.69 17.84
C THR A 503 -6.45 -3.23 17.28
#